data_AF-A0A0J6F900-F1
#
_entry.id   AF-A0A0J6F900-F1
#
_cell.length_a   1.000
_cell.length_b   1.000
_cell.length_c   1.000
_cell.angle_alpha   90.00
_cell.angle_beta   90.00
_cell.angle_gamma   90.00
#
_symmetry.space_group_name_H-M   'P 1'
#
loop_
_entity.id
_entity.type
_entity.pdbx_description
1 polymer ?
#
loop_
_entity_poly.entity_id
_entity_poly.type
_entity_poly.pdbx_seq_one_letter_code
_entity_poly.pdbx_strand_id
1 'polypeptide(L)'
;MAHSFLQGLPSAVFTLFLHRPKKSLLLLSSPAQLRFTSSWRESGTLQQARLVAVVMMFWKYFFPSIIVTVVGPTIEVNAKPTAPGTKLPSYREFPGFASQHFPGQIPDPGFAARKQLEYQKRGINRCGPDFGPCQEGACCSLHGYCGNGPEYCGAPDCLFDFGSGCDALKWPEGEDTSPVSRPHVGEVPYSFIPIYQCVNPNTVALTYDDGPNIYTSDLLDILDSYDAKATFFVSAFNSGKGSIDDPNYPWADILRRMYNNGHQIASHTWSHQNLDTMSRELRRHQMIKTEMVLRNVLGAFPTYMRPPYSACSVQSGCLADMDDLGYHVAYFNVDTDDYNNASPHQIQRSKDLFDHAMAMHEVTGRPMLVIAHDVHEQTVYNLTIHMLRRLYEADYQAVTLGECLGDPPTNWYRFMNESAALYPGKTNPDTYRRPGEKPISNDGTCGNEYTCSGSKFGKCCSAHGFCGNASDHCELGCQESAGECRAQLGSIDILKKKKHKHKHKHKHKHKNKDKDKHSCNYDEDMDCEEDYDRDWEHDYEESYEDDEDGMEDEYDDYDGGDDGDEEDGD
;
A
#
# COMPACT_ATOMS: atom_id res chain seq x y z
N MET A 1 -41.82 -25.12 13.70
CA MET A 1 -41.54 -26.45 14.28
C MET A 1 -40.34 -26.28 15.21
N ALA A 2 -40.53 -26.27 16.53
CA ALA A 2 -40.32 -27.42 17.44
C ALA A 2 -38.84 -27.86 17.49
N HIS A 3 -38.19 -28.14 18.61
CA HIS A 3 -38.36 -27.94 20.06
C HIS A 3 -37.07 -28.56 20.67
N SER A 4 -36.62 -28.08 21.84
CA SER A 4 -35.71 -28.83 22.75
C SER A 4 -34.25 -29.09 22.32
N PHE A 5 -33.30 -28.39 22.98
CA PHE A 5 -32.14 -29.00 23.67
C PHE A 5 -31.33 -27.92 24.44
N LEU A 6 -31.77 -27.56 25.66
CA LEU A 6 -30.95 -26.83 26.64
C LEU A 6 -31.60 -26.87 28.03
N GLN A 7 -31.19 -27.85 28.85
CA GLN A 7 -31.39 -27.87 30.30
C GLN A 7 -30.15 -28.51 30.94
N GLY A 8 -29.55 -27.87 31.97
CA GLY A 8 -28.48 -28.54 32.71
C GLY A 8 -27.36 -27.72 33.37
N LEU A 9 -27.50 -26.41 33.65
CA LEU A 9 -26.60 -25.71 34.58
C LEU A 9 -27.36 -24.74 35.50
N PRO A 10 -27.16 -24.78 36.83
CA PRO A 10 -27.84 -23.89 37.77
C PRO A 10 -27.18 -22.51 37.85
N SER A 11 -28.01 -21.47 38.04
CA SER A 11 -27.57 -20.09 38.20
C SER A 11 -26.74 -19.88 39.48
N ALA A 12 -25.53 -19.35 39.35
CA ALA A 12 -24.72 -18.93 40.49
C ALA A 12 -25.07 -17.48 40.88
N VAL A 13 -25.79 -17.31 42.00
CA VAL A 13 -26.04 -16.00 42.60
C VAL A 13 -24.87 -15.64 43.53
N PHE A 14 -24.17 -14.54 43.25
CA PHE A 14 -23.17 -13.98 44.15
C PHE A 14 -23.79 -12.92 45.07
N THR A 15 -23.80 -13.19 46.37
CA THR A 15 -24.25 -12.22 47.39
C THR A 15 -23.04 -11.67 48.14
N LEU A 16 -22.82 -10.35 48.05
CA LEU A 16 -21.69 -9.66 48.68
C LEU A 16 -22.07 -9.16 50.09
N PHE A 17 -21.46 -9.70 51.14
CA PHE A 17 -21.60 -9.15 52.50
C PHE A 17 -20.49 -8.13 52.81
N LEU A 18 -20.84 -6.85 52.88
CA LEU A 18 -19.96 -5.79 53.36
C LEU A 18 -20.11 -5.62 54.88
N HIS A 19 -19.07 -5.96 55.63
CA HIS A 19 -18.97 -5.65 57.06
C HIS A 19 -18.10 -4.41 57.28
N ARG A 20 -18.67 -3.32 57.82
CA ARG A 20 -17.94 -2.11 58.24
C ARG A 20 -17.53 -2.20 59.72
N PRO A 21 -16.25 -2.04 60.08
CA PRO A 21 -15.84 -1.60 61.40
C PRO A 21 -15.69 -0.07 61.47
N LYS A 22 -15.93 0.51 62.66
CA LYS A 22 -15.72 1.95 62.93
C LYS A 22 -14.30 2.20 63.46
N LYS A 23 -13.81 3.41 63.17
CA LYS A 23 -12.59 4.10 63.67
C LYS A 23 -11.94 3.54 64.95
N SER A 24 -10.63 3.31 64.90
CA SER A 24 -9.65 3.90 65.85
C SER A 24 -8.22 3.80 65.31
N LEU A 25 -7.34 4.69 65.80
CA LEU A 25 -6.00 4.96 65.28
C LEU A 25 -4.95 3.99 65.86
N LEU A 26 -4.14 3.35 65.02
CA LEU A 26 -2.80 2.84 65.36
C LEU A 26 -2.03 2.43 64.10
N LEU A 27 -0.77 2.87 63.98
CA LEU A 27 0.17 2.45 62.93
C LEU A 27 0.67 1.03 63.22
N LEU A 28 0.64 0.13 62.24
CA LEU A 28 1.53 -1.04 62.13
C LEU A 28 1.47 -1.63 60.71
N SER A 29 2.63 -2.00 60.18
CA SER A 29 2.82 -2.49 58.81
C SER A 29 2.69 -4.00 58.69
N SER A 30 1.69 -4.50 57.98
CA SER A 30 1.66 -5.87 57.39
C SER A 30 0.56 -5.99 56.33
N PRO A 31 0.79 -6.71 55.21
CA PRO A 31 -0.26 -7.03 54.26
C PRO A 31 -1.24 -8.06 54.85
N ALA A 32 -2.55 -7.80 54.73
CA ALA A 32 -3.58 -8.70 55.22
C ALA A 32 -3.65 -9.99 54.38
N GLN A 33 -3.53 -11.15 55.04
CA GLN A 33 -3.78 -12.44 54.39
C GLN A 33 -5.29 -12.73 54.32
N LEU A 34 -5.85 -12.70 53.11
CA LEU A 34 -7.17 -13.26 52.83
C LEU A 34 -7.07 -14.79 52.71
N ARG A 35 -7.65 -15.52 53.67
CA ARG A 35 -7.83 -16.98 53.56
C ARG A 35 -9.21 -17.29 52.99
N PHE A 36 -9.24 -17.96 51.85
CA PHE A 36 -10.43 -18.61 51.32
C PHE A 36 -10.37 -20.11 51.60
N THR A 37 -11.35 -20.65 52.32
CA THR A 37 -11.57 -22.09 52.45
C THR A 37 -12.72 -22.50 51.54
N SER A 38 -12.49 -23.44 50.63
CA SER A 38 -13.56 -24.09 49.89
C SER A 38 -13.44 -25.60 50.06
N SER A 39 -14.54 -26.26 50.44
CA SER A 39 -14.62 -27.71 50.54
C SER A 39 -15.16 -28.27 49.23
N TRP A 40 -14.32 -28.95 48.46
CA TRP A 40 -14.73 -29.62 47.23
C TRP A 40 -14.68 -31.14 47.43
N ARG A 41 -15.72 -31.82 46.92
CA ARG A 41 -15.85 -33.28 46.94
C ARG A 41 -15.28 -33.84 45.63
N GLU A 42 -14.69 -35.03 45.72
CA GLU A 42 -13.85 -35.61 44.66
C GLU A 42 -14.61 -35.91 43.35
N SER A 43 -14.24 -35.21 42.27
CA SER A 43 -14.39 -35.68 40.87
C SER A 43 -13.59 -34.77 39.93
N GLY A 44 -12.30 -35.07 39.75
CA GLY A 44 -11.41 -34.25 38.92
C GLY A 44 -11.53 -34.53 37.43
N THR A 45 -11.64 -33.46 36.62
CA THR A 45 -11.49 -33.54 35.14
C THR A 45 -10.63 -32.39 34.61
N LEU A 46 -9.99 -32.61 33.46
CA LEU A 46 -8.99 -31.69 32.87
C LEU A 46 -9.52 -30.26 32.61
N GLN A 47 -10.83 -30.10 32.43
CA GLN A 47 -11.48 -28.79 32.23
C GLN A 47 -11.44 -27.90 33.48
N GLN A 48 -11.52 -28.48 34.69
CA GLN A 48 -11.49 -27.70 35.93
C GLN A 48 -10.10 -27.09 36.17
N ALA A 49 -9.03 -27.83 35.84
CA ALA A 49 -7.66 -27.31 35.90
C ALA A 49 -7.43 -26.14 34.91
N ARG A 50 -8.02 -26.20 33.72
CA ARG A 50 -7.98 -25.10 32.73
C ARG A 50 -8.72 -23.86 33.23
N LEU A 51 -9.88 -24.00 33.88
CA LEU A 51 -10.61 -22.86 34.44
C LEU A 51 -9.82 -22.15 35.56
N VAL A 52 -9.16 -22.92 36.44
CA VAL A 52 -8.28 -22.37 37.49
C VAL A 52 -7.08 -21.64 36.87
N ALA A 53 -6.47 -22.18 35.82
CA ALA A 53 -5.36 -21.52 35.12
C ALA A 53 -5.78 -20.18 34.49
N VAL A 54 -6.94 -20.13 33.82
CA VAL A 54 -7.49 -18.90 33.23
C VAL A 54 -7.77 -17.84 34.30
N VAL A 55 -8.40 -18.21 35.42
CA VAL A 55 -8.67 -17.28 36.52
C VAL A 55 -7.38 -16.75 37.17
N MET A 56 -6.34 -17.58 37.31
CA MET A 56 -5.03 -17.15 37.81
C MET A 56 -4.29 -16.24 36.83
N MET A 57 -4.34 -16.51 35.52
CA MET A 57 -3.76 -15.63 34.50
C MET A 57 -4.45 -14.26 34.52
N PHE A 58 -5.79 -14.23 34.62
CA PHE A 58 -6.55 -12.99 34.73
C PHE A 58 -6.15 -12.16 35.96
N TRP A 59 -6.07 -12.78 37.14
CA TRP A 59 -5.67 -12.07 38.36
C TRP A 59 -4.22 -11.59 38.36
N LYS A 60 -3.29 -12.38 37.79
CA LYS A 60 -1.87 -12.00 37.71
C LYS A 60 -1.62 -10.85 36.73
N TYR A 61 -2.47 -10.72 35.71
CA TYR A 61 -2.40 -9.65 34.71
C TYR A 61 -2.89 -8.30 35.28
N PHE A 62 -4.02 -8.30 36.00
CA PHE A 62 -4.61 -7.05 36.53
C PHE A 62 -4.08 -6.63 37.92
N PHE A 63 -3.51 -7.54 38.72
CA PHE A 63 -3.03 -7.22 40.08
C PHE A 63 -1.65 -7.85 40.39
N PRO A 64 -0.57 -7.41 39.73
CA PRO A 64 0.76 -8.05 39.81
C PRO A 64 1.42 -8.00 41.21
N SER A 65 0.89 -7.19 42.14
CA SER A 65 1.41 -7.07 43.52
C SER A 65 0.84 -8.10 44.52
N ILE A 66 -0.08 -8.98 44.11
CA ILE A 66 -0.74 -9.95 45.00
C ILE A 66 -0.15 -11.36 44.79
N ILE A 67 0.53 -11.88 45.82
CA ILE A 67 1.07 -13.25 45.81
C ILE A 67 -0.06 -14.23 46.17
N VAL A 68 -0.43 -15.09 45.22
CA VAL A 68 -1.38 -16.20 45.44
C VAL A 68 -0.59 -17.50 45.63
N THR A 69 -0.73 -18.15 46.79
CA THR A 69 -0.11 -19.44 47.09
C THR A 69 -1.16 -20.53 47.20
N VAL A 70 -1.08 -21.56 46.35
CA VAL A 70 -1.94 -22.74 46.42
C VAL A 70 -1.21 -23.84 47.19
N VAL A 71 -1.82 -24.35 48.25
CA VAL A 71 -1.33 -25.53 48.98
C VAL A 71 -2.27 -26.69 48.68
N GLY A 72 -1.81 -27.64 47.85
CA GLY A 72 -2.48 -28.90 47.57
C GLY A 72 -1.70 -30.09 48.16
N PRO A 73 -2.35 -31.24 48.40
CA PRO A 73 -1.68 -32.41 48.97
C PRO A 73 -0.69 -33.03 47.98
N THR A 74 0.40 -33.59 48.52
CA THR A 74 1.44 -34.33 47.78
C THR A 74 0.88 -35.58 47.10
N ILE A 75 1.21 -35.76 45.81
CA ILE A 75 0.96 -36.99 45.07
C ILE A 75 2.25 -37.82 45.06
N GLU A 76 2.26 -38.97 45.74
CA GLU A 76 3.30 -39.97 45.56
C GLU A 76 3.07 -40.77 44.27
N VAL A 77 4.09 -40.85 43.41
CA VAL A 77 4.05 -41.66 42.18
C VAL A 77 4.86 -42.94 42.39
N ASN A 78 4.17 -44.04 42.73
CA ASN A 78 4.78 -45.34 42.92
C ASN A 78 5.04 -46.03 41.56
N ALA A 79 6.27 -45.97 41.07
CA ALA A 79 6.69 -46.67 39.85
C ALA A 79 7.14 -48.11 40.17
N LYS A 80 6.48 -49.11 39.58
CA LYS A 80 6.92 -50.52 39.60
C LYS A 80 7.76 -50.85 38.34
N PRO A 81 8.76 -51.73 38.42
CA PRO A 81 9.77 -51.89 37.38
C PRO A 81 9.33 -52.81 36.23
N THR A 82 9.77 -52.49 35.02
CA THR A 82 9.72 -53.38 33.84
C THR A 82 11.00 -54.21 33.71
N ALA A 83 10.85 -55.43 33.20
CA ALA A 83 11.92 -56.42 33.08
C ALA A 83 12.79 -56.23 31.81
N PRO A 84 14.03 -56.76 31.75
CA PRO A 84 15.03 -56.38 30.76
C PRO A 84 15.05 -57.30 29.52
N GLY A 85 15.50 -56.79 28.36
CA GLY A 85 15.97 -57.68 27.29
C GLY A 85 15.97 -57.22 25.82
N THR A 86 16.64 -56.12 25.47
CA THR A 86 17.15 -55.92 24.09
C THR A 86 18.51 -55.21 24.10
N LYS A 87 19.48 -55.75 23.35
CA LYS A 87 20.83 -55.17 23.11
C LYS A 87 20.85 -54.47 21.75
N LEU A 88 21.79 -53.53 21.56
CA LEU A 88 22.63 -53.29 20.36
C LEU A 88 23.80 -52.34 20.79
N PRO A 89 24.87 -52.13 19.99
CA PRO A 89 26.23 -52.39 20.48
C PRO A 89 27.09 -51.16 20.85
N SER A 90 28.20 -51.43 21.54
CA SER A 90 29.18 -50.45 22.04
C SER A 90 30.24 -50.03 21.01
N TYR A 91 30.80 -48.82 21.17
CA TYR A 91 32.18 -48.51 20.79
C TYR A 91 32.96 -47.85 21.94
N ARG A 92 34.30 -47.95 21.87
CA ARG A 92 35.25 -47.86 22.99
C ARG A 92 35.84 -46.45 23.24
N GLU A 93 36.51 -46.34 24.39
CA GLU A 93 37.14 -45.16 24.98
C GLU A 93 38.38 -44.62 24.23
N PHE A 94 38.75 -43.37 24.60
CA PHE A 94 40.00 -42.67 24.23
C PHE A 94 41.26 -43.28 24.88
N PRO A 95 42.44 -42.93 24.33
CA PRO A 95 43.42 -42.25 25.18
C PRO A 95 44.12 -41.06 24.47
N GLY A 96 44.50 -40.01 25.23
CA GLY A 96 45.23 -38.85 24.72
C GLY A 96 46.74 -38.87 25.01
N PHE A 97 47.51 -37.94 24.42
CA PHE A 97 48.90 -37.66 24.81
C PHE A 97 49.29 -36.17 24.59
N ALA A 98 50.40 -35.75 25.21
CA ALA A 98 50.72 -34.36 25.56
C ALA A 98 51.51 -33.55 24.51
N SER A 99 51.60 -32.24 24.75
CA SER A 99 52.29 -31.22 23.93
C SER A 99 53.76 -31.00 24.35
N GLN A 100 54.62 -30.66 23.38
CA GLN A 100 55.90 -29.96 23.57
C GLN A 100 56.13 -28.94 22.43
N HIS A 101 56.91 -27.88 22.71
CA HIS A 101 57.26 -26.78 21.78
C HIS A 101 58.78 -26.59 21.72
N PHE A 102 59.32 -26.16 20.57
CA PHE A 102 60.42 -25.18 20.40
C PHE A 102 60.71 -24.92 18.88
N PRO A 103 61.49 -23.89 18.46
CA PRO A 103 61.05 -23.03 17.34
C PRO A 103 62.00 -22.94 16.13
N GLY A 104 61.50 -22.41 14.99
CA GLY A 104 62.36 -22.00 13.87
C GLY A 104 61.64 -21.39 12.65
N GLN A 105 62.05 -20.17 12.30
CA GLN A 105 61.89 -19.45 11.00
C GLN A 105 60.47 -19.17 10.44
N ILE A 106 60.31 -18.00 9.82
CA ILE A 106 59.04 -17.50 9.27
C ILE A 106 58.70 -18.25 7.97
N PRO A 107 57.59 -19.01 7.89
CA PRO A 107 57.16 -19.66 6.66
C PRO A 107 56.19 -18.75 5.88
N ASP A 108 56.39 -18.69 4.56
CA ASP A 108 55.41 -18.99 3.51
C ASP A 108 53.92 -18.67 3.84
N PRO A 109 53.22 -17.77 3.09
CA PRO A 109 52.00 -17.07 3.51
C PRO A 109 50.94 -17.92 4.23
N GLY A 110 50.39 -17.35 5.30
CA GLY A 110 49.58 -18.06 6.29
C GLY A 110 48.35 -18.78 5.72
N PHE A 111 47.89 -19.78 6.47
CA PHE A 111 46.83 -20.70 6.08
C PHE A 111 45.55 -20.00 5.58
N ALA A 112 45.20 -18.83 6.12
CA ALA A 112 44.06 -18.04 5.64
C ALA A 112 44.23 -17.59 4.17
N ALA A 113 45.36 -16.97 3.82
CA ALA A 113 45.64 -16.51 2.46
C ALA A 113 45.79 -17.68 1.47
N ARG A 114 46.38 -18.80 1.91
CA ARG A 114 46.45 -20.02 1.08
C ARG A 114 45.10 -20.70 0.92
N LYS A 115 44.26 -20.75 1.96
CA LYS A 115 42.89 -21.29 1.89
C LYS A 115 42.01 -20.44 0.98
N GLN A 116 42.21 -19.12 0.94
CA GLN A 116 41.53 -18.20 0.00
C GLN A 116 41.97 -18.44 -1.46
N LEU A 117 43.27 -18.68 -1.68
CA LEU A 117 43.83 -19.10 -2.97
C LEU A 117 43.43 -20.53 -3.41
N GLU A 118 43.11 -21.42 -2.49
CA GLU A 118 42.48 -22.72 -2.79
C GLU A 118 40.98 -22.61 -3.04
N TYR A 119 40.27 -21.73 -2.34
CA TYR A 119 38.84 -21.45 -2.55
C TYR A 119 38.58 -20.96 -3.97
N GLN A 120 39.39 -19.99 -4.44
CA GLN A 120 39.33 -19.48 -5.82
C GLN A 120 39.65 -20.54 -6.88
N LYS A 121 40.39 -21.62 -6.55
CA LYS A 121 40.81 -22.65 -7.50
C LYS A 121 39.84 -23.83 -7.65
N ARG A 122 38.77 -23.89 -6.86
CA ARG A 122 37.75 -24.97 -6.94
C ARG A 122 36.40 -24.54 -7.52
N GLY A 123 36.29 -23.30 -7.99
CA GLY A 123 35.33 -22.96 -9.04
C GLY A 123 33.87 -22.79 -8.62
N ILE A 124 33.56 -22.44 -7.37
CA ILE A 124 32.23 -21.88 -7.07
C ILE A 124 32.33 -20.70 -6.10
N ASN A 125 31.90 -19.52 -6.57
CA ASN A 125 31.91 -18.25 -5.85
C ASN A 125 30.74 -18.22 -4.84
N ARG A 126 30.79 -19.04 -3.77
CA ARG A 126 29.66 -19.28 -2.86
C ARG A 126 29.72 -18.48 -1.56
N CYS A 127 28.54 -18.24 -1.00
CA CYS A 127 28.29 -17.60 0.29
C CYS A 127 27.03 -18.16 0.94
N GLY A 128 26.73 -17.70 2.15
CA GLY A 128 25.61 -18.16 2.97
C GLY A 128 26.10 -18.95 4.19
N PRO A 129 25.18 -19.52 5.00
CA PRO A 129 25.51 -20.14 6.28
C PRO A 129 26.63 -21.20 6.23
N ASP A 130 26.67 -22.01 5.17
CA ASP A 130 27.66 -23.10 5.02
C ASP A 130 29.00 -22.64 4.42
N PHE A 131 29.04 -21.49 3.75
CA PHE A 131 30.20 -21.01 2.97
C PHE A 131 30.85 -19.75 3.56
N GLY A 132 30.15 -19.03 4.43
CA GLY A 132 30.58 -17.75 5.00
C GLY A 132 30.21 -16.55 4.14
N PRO A 133 30.71 -15.35 4.50
CA PRO A 133 30.42 -14.12 3.78
C PRO A 133 31.25 -14.01 2.49
N CYS A 134 30.74 -13.20 1.56
CA CYS A 134 31.48 -12.71 0.41
C CYS A 134 32.63 -11.78 0.81
N GLN A 135 33.46 -11.43 -0.17
CA GLN A 135 34.42 -10.33 -0.02
C GLN A 135 33.69 -9.02 0.34
N GLU A 136 34.37 -8.17 1.12
CA GLU A 136 33.89 -6.83 1.45
C GLU A 136 33.47 -6.03 0.21
N GLY A 137 32.31 -5.37 0.27
CA GLY A 137 31.66 -4.68 -0.84
C GLY A 137 30.83 -5.56 -1.78
N ALA A 138 31.02 -6.89 -1.77
CA ALA A 138 30.24 -7.81 -2.60
C ALA A 138 28.93 -8.26 -1.92
N CYS A 139 28.00 -8.69 -2.76
CA CYS A 139 26.65 -9.12 -2.40
C CYS A 139 26.55 -10.65 -2.41
N CYS A 140 25.66 -11.21 -1.59
CA CYS A 140 25.37 -12.65 -1.55
C CYS A 140 23.93 -12.89 -2.02
N SER A 141 23.74 -13.50 -3.18
CA SER A 141 22.40 -13.78 -3.71
C SER A 141 21.66 -14.83 -2.88
N LEU A 142 20.33 -14.88 -3.00
CA LEU A 142 19.46 -15.90 -2.39
C LEU A 142 19.91 -17.33 -2.70
N HIS A 143 20.52 -17.56 -3.88
CA HIS A 143 21.05 -18.86 -4.28
C HIS A 143 22.42 -19.19 -3.65
N GLY A 144 22.94 -18.32 -2.79
CA GLY A 144 24.22 -18.48 -2.08
C GLY A 144 25.42 -18.29 -2.99
N TYR A 145 25.38 -17.33 -3.93
CA TYR A 145 26.52 -16.95 -4.77
C TYR A 145 26.93 -15.51 -4.52
N CYS A 146 28.25 -15.28 -4.46
CA CYS A 146 28.80 -13.94 -4.43
C CYS A 146 28.77 -13.29 -5.80
N GLY A 147 28.52 -11.98 -5.82
CA GLY A 147 28.61 -11.18 -7.02
C GLY A 147 28.36 -9.70 -6.76
N ASN A 148 28.25 -8.95 -7.85
CA ASN A 148 27.89 -7.54 -7.86
C ASN A 148 26.87 -7.35 -8.99
N GLY A 149 25.79 -6.61 -8.75
CA GLY A 149 24.69 -6.44 -9.70
C GLY A 149 23.34 -6.66 -9.04
N PRO A 150 22.22 -6.23 -9.66
CA PRO A 150 20.88 -6.35 -9.08
C PRO A 150 20.50 -7.79 -8.70
N GLU A 151 20.93 -8.77 -9.47
CA GLU A 151 20.69 -10.20 -9.27
C GLU A 151 21.43 -10.80 -8.07
N TYR A 152 22.41 -10.09 -7.52
CA TYR A 152 23.11 -10.45 -6.28
C TYR A 152 22.75 -9.54 -5.12
N CYS A 153 22.58 -8.24 -5.37
CA CYS A 153 22.47 -7.19 -4.36
C CYS A 153 21.03 -6.81 -3.99
N GLY A 154 20.08 -7.16 -4.86
CA GLY A 154 18.68 -6.75 -4.78
C GLY A 154 18.02 -7.15 -3.45
N ALA A 155 17.32 -6.18 -2.87
CA ALA A 155 16.38 -6.44 -1.79
C ALA A 155 15.10 -7.12 -2.33
N PRO A 156 14.46 -8.04 -1.56
CA PRO A 156 14.87 -8.51 -0.23
C PRO A 156 15.86 -9.69 -0.29
N ASP A 157 16.10 -10.25 -1.47
CA ASP A 157 16.72 -11.56 -1.70
C ASP A 157 18.22 -11.65 -1.33
N CYS A 158 18.93 -10.53 -1.28
CA CYS A 158 20.33 -10.49 -0.89
C CYS A 158 20.53 -10.86 0.57
N LEU A 159 21.27 -11.95 0.82
CA LEU A 159 21.57 -12.50 2.15
C LEU A 159 22.57 -11.59 2.88
N PHE A 160 22.07 -10.51 3.49
CA PHE A 160 22.87 -9.41 4.03
C PHE A 160 23.87 -9.81 5.13
N ASP A 161 23.58 -10.85 5.93
CA ASP A 161 24.53 -11.42 6.90
C ASP A 161 25.81 -11.99 6.24
N PHE A 162 25.75 -12.27 4.93
CA PHE A 162 26.82 -12.84 4.11
C PHE A 162 27.24 -11.92 2.96
N GLY A 163 26.60 -10.76 2.78
CA GLY A 163 26.80 -9.86 1.65
C GLY A 163 26.84 -8.39 2.08
N SER A 164 28.02 -7.88 2.42
CA SER A 164 28.19 -6.48 2.85
C SER A 164 27.74 -5.43 1.82
N GLY A 165 27.64 -5.78 0.53
CA GLY A 165 27.16 -4.91 -0.54
C GLY A 165 25.63 -4.85 -0.74
N CYS A 166 24.84 -5.67 -0.02
CA CYS A 166 23.39 -5.76 -0.22
C CYS A 166 22.67 -4.41 -0.09
N ASP A 167 21.62 -4.20 -0.90
CA ASP A 167 20.80 -2.97 -0.89
C ASP A 167 20.17 -2.72 0.50
N ALA A 168 19.84 -3.79 1.23
CA ALA A 168 19.36 -3.74 2.62
C ALA A 168 20.32 -3.03 3.59
N LEU A 169 21.63 -3.06 3.31
CA LEU A 169 22.67 -2.46 4.16
C LEU A 169 23.02 -1.02 3.75
N LYS A 170 22.75 -0.61 2.51
CA LYS A 170 22.97 0.77 2.03
C LYS A 170 22.23 1.79 2.88
N TRP A 171 22.86 2.92 3.17
CA TRP A 171 22.26 4.05 3.86
C TRP A 171 21.97 5.17 2.86
N PRO A 172 20.79 5.82 2.94
CA PRO A 172 20.47 6.97 2.11
C PRO A 172 21.23 8.22 2.58
N GLU A 173 21.29 9.23 1.73
CA GLU A 173 21.80 10.56 2.09
C GLU A 173 20.76 11.37 2.90
N GLY A 174 21.19 12.50 3.45
CA GLY A 174 20.36 13.37 4.29
C GLY A 174 20.63 13.21 5.80
N GLU A 175 19.87 13.94 6.61
CA GLU A 175 20.02 13.93 8.08
C GLU A 175 19.55 12.59 8.67
N ASP A 176 20.09 12.16 9.80
CA ASP A 176 19.59 10.98 10.53
C ASP A 176 18.29 11.33 11.29
N THR A 177 17.26 10.49 11.19
CA THR A 177 16.01 10.63 11.95
C THR A 177 16.07 9.95 13.33
N SER A 178 17.11 9.17 13.64
CA SER A 178 17.29 8.53 14.95
C SER A 178 17.14 9.49 16.15
N PRO A 179 17.59 10.77 16.11
CA PRO A 179 17.43 11.71 17.22
C PRO A 179 16.03 12.34 17.36
N VAL A 180 15.14 12.14 16.38
CA VAL A 180 13.80 12.77 16.36
C VAL A 180 12.92 12.18 17.46
N SER A 181 12.17 13.04 18.14
CA SER A 181 11.24 12.62 19.20
C SER A 181 10.06 11.84 18.62
N ARG A 182 9.70 10.73 19.28
CA ARG A 182 8.63 9.81 18.84
C ARG A 182 7.58 9.63 19.94
N PRO A 183 6.86 10.70 20.34
CA PRO A 183 5.78 10.58 21.31
C PRO A 183 4.63 9.74 20.73
N HIS A 184 3.90 9.07 21.61
CA HIS A 184 2.60 8.48 21.27
C HIS A 184 1.54 9.60 21.34
N VAL A 185 0.78 9.78 20.25
CA VAL A 185 -0.18 10.87 20.06
C VAL A 185 -1.47 10.29 19.48
N GLY A 186 -2.62 10.79 19.93
CA GLY A 186 -3.93 10.28 19.52
C GLY A 186 -4.35 9.02 20.30
N GLU A 187 -5.51 8.48 19.92
CA GLU A 187 -6.14 7.33 20.58
C GLU A 187 -5.93 6.01 19.81
N VAL A 188 -5.37 6.07 18.59
CA VAL A 188 -5.07 4.86 17.81
C VAL A 188 -3.93 4.09 18.48
N PRO A 189 -4.07 2.77 18.71
CA PRO A 189 -3.03 2.01 19.38
C PRO A 189 -1.71 1.98 18.61
N TYR A 190 -0.62 2.01 19.36
CA TYR A 190 0.73 1.72 18.87
C TYR A 190 1.01 0.21 18.88
N SER A 191 2.18 -0.17 18.40
CA SER A 191 2.61 -1.54 18.08
C SER A 191 2.20 -2.66 19.06
N PHE A 192 2.14 -2.42 20.38
CA PHE A 192 1.71 -3.47 21.34
C PHE A 192 0.26 -3.97 21.13
N ILE A 193 -0.60 -3.23 20.42
CA ILE A 193 -1.94 -3.68 20.02
C ILE A 193 -2.06 -3.47 18.49
N PRO A 194 -1.65 -4.46 17.68
CA PRO A 194 -1.68 -4.29 16.23
C PRO A 194 -3.09 -4.15 15.66
N ILE A 195 -3.19 -3.39 14.58
CA ILE A 195 -4.45 -2.95 13.98
C ILE A 195 -4.85 -3.91 12.86
N TYR A 196 -5.91 -4.70 13.07
CA TYR A 196 -6.45 -5.62 12.04
C TYR A 196 -7.72 -5.09 11.37
N GLN A 197 -8.40 -4.10 11.95
CA GLN A 197 -9.69 -3.61 11.47
C GLN A 197 -9.81 -2.11 11.73
N CYS A 198 -10.58 -1.44 10.86
CA CYS A 198 -11.06 -0.08 11.06
C CYS A 198 -12.13 0.02 12.16
N VAL A 199 -12.51 1.24 12.54
CA VAL A 199 -13.52 1.51 13.57
C VAL A 199 -14.75 2.26 13.05
N ASN A 200 -14.60 3.07 12.00
CA ASN A 200 -15.71 3.85 11.45
C ASN A 200 -16.59 2.98 10.55
N PRO A 201 -17.92 2.89 10.75
CA PRO A 201 -18.78 2.02 9.96
C PRO A 201 -18.91 2.49 8.51
N ASN A 202 -19.23 1.57 7.59
CA ASN A 202 -19.36 1.81 6.14
C ASN A 202 -18.09 2.40 5.46
N THR A 203 -16.90 2.27 6.08
CA THR A 203 -15.64 2.69 5.46
C THR A 203 -14.75 1.51 5.08
N VAL A 204 -13.94 1.68 4.04
CA VAL A 204 -12.89 0.75 3.64
C VAL A 204 -11.57 1.48 3.49
N ALA A 205 -10.55 1.01 4.19
CA ALA A 205 -9.17 1.34 3.87
C ALA A 205 -8.67 0.35 2.82
N LEU A 206 -8.66 0.79 1.55
CA LEU A 206 -7.91 0.13 0.50
C LEU A 206 -6.43 0.43 0.73
N THR A 207 -5.61 -0.61 0.90
CA THR A 207 -4.18 -0.45 1.20
C THR A 207 -3.32 -1.23 0.21
N TYR A 208 -2.25 -0.59 -0.24
CA TYR A 208 -1.35 -1.09 -1.27
C TYR A 208 0.08 -1.15 -0.75
N ASP A 209 0.68 -2.34 -0.84
CA ASP A 209 2.02 -2.61 -0.32
C ASP A 209 3.06 -2.67 -1.46
N ASP A 210 4.34 -2.55 -1.08
CA ASP A 210 5.54 -2.62 -1.93
C ASP A 210 5.78 -1.51 -2.97
N GLY A 211 4.78 -0.69 -3.26
CA GLY A 211 4.90 0.50 -4.10
C GLY A 211 5.90 1.57 -3.61
N PRO A 212 6.13 2.63 -4.39
CA PRO A 212 5.62 2.82 -5.76
C PRO A 212 6.35 1.91 -6.76
N ASN A 213 5.73 1.70 -7.92
CA ASN A 213 6.22 0.99 -9.10
C ASN A 213 5.62 1.66 -10.37
N ILE A 214 5.88 1.10 -11.56
CA ILE A 214 5.44 1.64 -12.86
C ILE A 214 3.92 1.79 -13.00
N TYR A 215 3.12 0.96 -12.32
CA TYR A 215 1.65 1.01 -12.37
C TYR A 215 1.03 2.01 -11.38
N THR A 216 1.81 2.49 -10.41
CA THR A 216 1.29 3.27 -9.28
C THR A 216 0.73 4.63 -9.69
N SER A 217 1.26 5.26 -10.75
CA SER A 217 0.67 6.52 -11.24
C SER A 217 -0.75 6.29 -11.75
N ASP A 218 -0.96 5.24 -12.56
CA ASP A 218 -2.26 4.93 -13.14
C ASP A 218 -3.26 4.45 -12.07
N LEU A 219 -2.78 3.81 -11.00
CA LEU A 219 -3.60 3.52 -9.82
C LEU A 219 -4.14 4.80 -9.16
N LEU A 220 -3.34 5.87 -9.11
CA LEU A 220 -3.79 7.16 -8.59
C LEU A 220 -4.84 7.79 -9.52
N ASP A 221 -4.68 7.69 -10.84
CA ASP A 221 -5.70 8.13 -11.81
C ASP A 221 -7.01 7.34 -11.65
N ILE A 222 -6.93 6.03 -11.40
CA ILE A 222 -8.10 5.18 -11.12
C ILE A 222 -8.77 5.62 -9.81
N LEU A 223 -8.02 5.81 -8.72
CA LEU A 223 -8.58 6.25 -7.43
C LEU A 223 -9.21 7.65 -7.52
N ASP A 224 -8.54 8.59 -8.19
CA ASP A 224 -9.04 9.95 -8.45
C ASP A 224 -10.39 9.90 -9.21
N SER A 225 -10.56 8.97 -10.16
CA SER A 225 -11.79 8.82 -10.95
C SER A 225 -13.01 8.34 -10.16
N TYR A 226 -12.81 7.72 -9.00
CA TYR A 226 -13.86 7.28 -8.07
C TYR A 226 -13.99 8.20 -6.83
N ASP A 227 -13.25 9.31 -6.78
CA ASP A 227 -13.07 10.17 -5.59
C ASP A 227 -12.60 9.38 -4.34
N ALA A 228 -11.87 8.29 -4.56
CA ALA A 228 -11.44 7.36 -3.53
C ALA A 228 -10.11 7.77 -2.89
N LYS A 229 -9.96 7.50 -1.59
CA LYS A 229 -8.67 7.57 -0.90
C LYS A 229 -8.20 6.17 -0.49
N ALA A 230 -6.89 6.07 -0.29
CA ALA A 230 -6.18 4.81 -0.09
C ALA A 230 -4.94 5.05 0.77
N THR A 231 -4.30 3.96 1.23
CA THR A 231 -3.04 4.00 1.98
C THR A 231 -1.96 3.20 1.28
N PHE A 232 -0.81 3.81 1.05
CA PHE A 232 0.34 3.16 0.40
C PHE A 232 1.40 2.84 1.44
N PHE A 233 1.65 1.56 1.71
CA PHE A 233 2.76 1.10 2.54
C PHE A 233 3.99 0.95 1.63
N VAL A 234 4.88 1.94 1.69
CA VAL A 234 5.97 2.11 0.73
C VAL A 234 7.22 1.35 1.19
N SER A 235 7.68 0.43 0.34
CA SER A 235 9.00 -0.21 0.43
C SER A 235 10.04 0.69 -0.24
N ALA A 236 11.00 1.21 0.52
CA ALA A 236 11.84 2.34 0.09
C ALA A 236 12.98 2.01 -0.90
N PHE A 237 13.53 0.79 -0.83
CA PHE A 237 14.55 0.26 -1.74
C PHE A 237 14.33 -1.26 -1.85
N ASN A 238 13.40 -1.66 -2.70
CA ASN A 238 12.97 -3.06 -2.89
C ASN A 238 12.94 -3.43 -4.38
N SER A 239 13.00 -4.72 -4.70
CA SER A 239 12.75 -5.28 -6.05
C SER A 239 13.61 -4.68 -7.17
N GLY A 240 14.81 -4.18 -6.85
CA GLY A 240 15.72 -3.54 -7.81
C GLY A 240 15.25 -2.18 -8.35
N LYS A 241 14.20 -1.56 -7.79
CA LYS A 241 13.63 -0.30 -8.28
C LYS A 241 14.47 0.95 -7.97
N GLY A 242 15.56 0.81 -7.20
CA GLY A 242 16.34 1.92 -6.65
C GLY A 242 15.71 2.49 -5.36
N SER A 243 16.34 3.53 -4.81
CA SER A 243 15.80 4.27 -3.66
C SER A 243 14.65 5.17 -4.11
N ILE A 244 13.60 5.31 -3.30
CA ILE A 244 12.45 6.19 -3.61
C ILE A 244 12.79 7.69 -3.65
N ASP A 245 13.97 8.11 -3.18
CA ASP A 245 14.49 9.48 -3.28
C ASP A 245 15.62 9.66 -4.31
N ASP A 246 15.97 8.62 -5.07
CA ASP A 246 16.97 8.71 -6.14
C ASP A 246 16.39 9.52 -7.33
N PRO A 247 17.03 10.64 -7.73
CA PRO A 247 16.53 11.54 -8.76
C PRO A 247 16.54 10.95 -10.19
N ASN A 248 17.11 9.76 -10.40
CA ASN A 248 17.06 9.05 -11.68
C ASN A 248 15.73 8.29 -11.87
N TYR A 249 14.88 8.22 -10.85
CA TYR A 249 13.61 7.47 -10.87
C TYR A 249 12.40 8.38 -10.56
N PRO A 250 11.19 8.06 -11.07
CA PRO A 250 10.00 8.90 -10.89
C PRO A 250 9.35 8.81 -9.50
N TRP A 251 9.89 7.98 -8.60
CA TRP A 251 9.28 7.63 -7.32
C TRP A 251 8.98 8.84 -6.42
N ALA A 252 9.91 9.80 -6.36
CA ALA A 252 9.74 11.01 -5.55
C ALA A 252 8.52 11.86 -5.99
N ASP A 253 8.25 11.93 -7.31
CA ASP A 253 7.11 12.69 -7.83
C ASP A 253 5.80 11.92 -7.68
N ILE A 254 5.82 10.58 -7.81
CA ILE A 254 4.66 9.72 -7.50
C ILE A 254 4.28 9.85 -6.01
N LEU A 255 5.25 9.84 -5.09
CA LEU A 255 5.00 10.04 -3.66
C LEU A 255 4.42 11.44 -3.36
N ARG A 256 4.92 12.49 -4.02
CA ARG A 256 4.32 13.82 -3.92
C ARG A 256 2.89 13.84 -4.47
N ARG A 257 2.61 13.12 -5.57
CA ARG A 257 1.25 12.98 -6.11
C ARG A 257 0.31 12.29 -5.11
N MET A 258 0.71 11.13 -4.55
CA MET A 258 -0.05 10.43 -3.50
C MET A 258 -0.46 11.38 -2.38
N TYR A 259 0.53 12.11 -1.84
CA TYR A 259 0.34 13.03 -0.73
C TYR A 259 -0.58 14.21 -1.10
N ASN A 260 -0.32 14.85 -2.25
CA ASN A 260 -1.11 15.99 -2.72
C ASN A 260 -2.56 15.63 -3.06
N ASN A 261 -2.81 14.40 -3.54
CA ASN A 261 -4.17 13.91 -3.85
C ASN A 261 -4.93 13.39 -2.61
N GLY A 262 -4.33 13.46 -1.42
CA GLY A 262 -4.98 13.13 -0.15
C GLY A 262 -4.87 11.67 0.27
N HIS A 263 -4.04 10.87 -0.39
CA HIS A 263 -3.76 9.51 0.07
C HIS A 263 -2.82 9.53 1.27
N GLN A 264 -2.89 8.48 2.08
CA GLN A 264 -1.94 8.27 3.18
C GLN A 264 -0.73 7.47 2.68
N ILE A 265 0.46 7.87 3.10
CA ILE A 265 1.72 7.16 2.87
C ILE A 265 2.17 6.62 4.22
N ALA A 266 2.52 5.34 4.26
CA ALA A 266 2.97 4.61 5.43
C ALA A 266 4.26 3.83 5.10
N SER A 267 4.96 3.34 6.12
CA SER A 267 6.22 2.61 5.92
C SER A 267 6.00 1.12 5.69
N HIS A 268 6.67 0.54 4.69
CA HIS A 268 6.82 -0.91 4.53
C HIS A 268 8.29 -1.35 4.65
N THR A 269 9.04 -0.67 5.53
CA THR A 269 10.49 -0.86 5.77
C THR A 269 11.38 -0.38 4.61
N TRP A 270 12.70 -0.54 4.77
CA TRP A 270 13.67 -0.11 3.76
C TRP A 270 13.71 -1.10 2.60
N SER A 271 13.96 -2.36 2.91
CA SER A 271 14.30 -3.41 1.94
C SER A 271 13.42 -4.64 2.05
N HIS A 272 12.15 -4.47 2.46
CA HIS A 272 11.13 -5.51 2.59
C HIS A 272 11.62 -6.76 3.34
N GLN A 273 12.35 -6.56 4.44
CA GLN A 273 12.94 -7.66 5.22
C GLN A 273 11.98 -8.17 6.28
N ASN A 274 11.97 -9.49 6.50
CA ASN A 274 11.22 -10.09 7.60
C ASN A 274 11.78 -9.60 8.94
N LEU A 275 10.98 -8.84 9.70
CA LEU A 275 11.47 -8.19 10.91
C LEU A 275 11.65 -9.18 12.08
N ASP A 276 10.98 -10.34 12.06
CA ASP A 276 11.13 -11.37 13.08
C ASP A 276 12.49 -12.10 13.03
N THR A 277 13.14 -12.16 11.87
CA THR A 277 14.47 -12.80 11.71
C THR A 277 15.64 -11.85 11.95
N MET A 278 15.38 -10.55 12.06
CA MET A 278 16.40 -9.51 12.24
C MET A 278 16.81 -9.28 13.70
N SER A 279 17.99 -8.66 13.89
CA SER A 279 18.36 -8.06 15.17
C SER A 279 17.59 -6.75 15.42
N ARG A 280 17.49 -6.32 16.68
CA ARG A 280 16.92 -5.01 17.07
C ARG A 280 17.55 -3.84 16.33
N GLU A 281 18.87 -3.87 16.17
CA GLU A 281 19.62 -2.82 15.45
C GLU A 281 19.22 -2.78 13.96
N LEU A 282 19.20 -3.94 13.30
CA LEU A 282 18.80 -4.03 11.89
C LEU A 282 17.33 -3.63 11.67
N ARG A 283 16.40 -4.05 12.54
CA ARG A 283 15.00 -3.58 12.52
C ARG A 283 14.92 -2.06 12.63
N ARG A 284 15.68 -1.44 13.53
CA ARG A 284 15.69 0.02 13.67
C ARG A 284 16.28 0.70 12.43
N HIS A 285 17.33 0.15 11.84
CA HIS A 285 17.90 0.65 10.59
C HIS A 285 16.92 0.55 9.42
N GLN A 286 16.13 -0.52 9.32
CA GLN A 286 15.06 -0.64 8.32
C GLN A 286 14.06 0.52 8.40
N MET A 287 13.64 0.91 9.60
CA MET A 287 12.70 2.02 9.76
C MET A 287 13.38 3.37 9.53
N ILE A 288 14.51 3.63 10.19
CA ILE A 288 15.22 4.92 10.12
C ILE A 288 15.60 5.28 8.68
N LYS A 289 16.09 4.33 7.87
CA LYS A 289 16.40 4.58 6.45
C LYS A 289 15.15 5.01 5.65
N THR A 290 14.01 4.36 5.87
CA THR A 290 12.73 4.74 5.24
C THR A 290 12.21 6.09 5.75
N GLU A 291 12.38 6.39 7.04
CA GLU A 291 12.08 7.72 7.60
C GLU A 291 12.92 8.81 6.92
N MET A 292 14.24 8.57 6.72
CA MET A 292 15.15 9.51 6.08
C MET A 292 14.71 9.85 4.65
N VAL A 293 14.46 8.85 3.80
CA VAL A 293 14.11 9.10 2.38
C VAL A 293 12.71 9.67 2.20
N LEU A 294 11.72 9.24 3.01
CA LEU A 294 10.39 9.85 2.97
C LEU A 294 10.45 11.32 3.41
N ARG A 295 11.27 11.65 4.42
CA ARG A 295 11.54 13.04 4.79
C ARG A 295 12.28 13.80 3.67
N ASN A 296 13.24 13.19 2.97
CA ASN A 296 13.92 13.84 1.85
C ASN A 296 12.93 14.22 0.71
N VAL A 297 11.89 13.40 0.48
CA VAL A 297 10.87 13.64 -0.56
C VAL A 297 9.74 14.58 -0.12
N LEU A 298 9.25 14.44 1.12
CA LEU A 298 8.01 15.03 1.64
C LEU A 298 8.20 16.07 2.78
N GLY A 299 9.40 16.17 3.36
CA GLY A 299 9.65 16.97 4.58
C GLY A 299 9.13 16.37 5.90
N ALA A 300 8.53 15.18 5.82
CA ALA A 300 7.93 14.44 6.94
C ALA A 300 8.06 12.93 6.73
N PHE A 301 7.87 12.15 7.79
CA PHE A 301 7.89 10.68 7.72
C PHE A 301 6.75 10.05 8.54
N PRO A 302 6.23 8.87 8.14
CA PRO A 302 4.99 8.34 8.69
C PRO A 302 5.11 7.79 10.11
N THR A 303 3.99 7.78 10.83
CA THR A 303 3.77 7.07 12.10
C THR A 303 3.12 5.70 11.92
N TYR A 304 2.60 5.40 10.72
CA TYR A 304 2.03 4.11 10.36
C TYR A 304 3.05 3.23 9.64
N MET A 305 3.04 1.93 9.94
CA MET A 305 3.78 0.92 9.19
C MET A 305 3.03 -0.40 9.12
N ARG A 306 3.36 -1.21 8.11
CA ARG A 306 2.98 -2.62 8.01
C ARG A 306 4.26 -3.45 7.93
N PRO A 307 4.39 -4.55 8.67
CA PRO A 307 5.57 -5.39 8.61
C PRO A 307 5.53 -6.30 7.36
N PRO A 308 6.62 -6.37 6.57
CA PRO A 308 6.78 -7.34 5.49
C PRO A 308 6.40 -8.76 5.91
N TYR A 309 5.72 -9.48 5.02
CA TYR A 309 5.22 -10.85 5.25
C TYR A 309 4.30 -11.00 6.48
N SER A 310 3.72 -9.90 6.98
CA SER A 310 3.02 -9.86 8.26
C SER A 310 3.86 -10.35 9.47
N ALA A 311 5.20 -10.27 9.37
CA ALA A 311 6.12 -10.87 10.33
C ALA A 311 6.70 -9.83 11.32
N CYS A 312 5.94 -9.54 12.37
CA CYS A 312 6.42 -8.76 13.52
C CYS A 312 5.74 -9.23 14.82
N SER A 313 6.48 -10.01 15.61
CA SER A 313 5.99 -10.71 16.80
C SER A 313 6.48 -10.10 18.12
N VAL A 314 5.85 -10.53 19.22
CA VAL A 314 6.35 -10.27 20.58
C VAL A 314 7.63 -11.08 20.85
N GLN A 315 7.72 -12.27 20.28
CA GLN A 315 8.78 -13.26 20.53
C GLN A 315 10.15 -12.83 19.98
N SER A 316 10.18 -12.18 18.82
CA SER A 316 11.42 -11.59 18.26
C SER A 316 11.82 -10.27 18.92
N GLY A 317 10.90 -9.67 19.69
CA GLY A 317 10.99 -8.30 20.17
C GLY A 317 10.56 -7.23 19.14
N CYS A 318 10.15 -7.62 17.93
CA CYS A 318 9.80 -6.67 16.86
C CYS A 318 8.74 -5.66 17.28
N LEU A 319 7.66 -6.09 17.93
CA LEU A 319 6.60 -5.17 18.34
C LEU A 319 7.10 -4.14 19.39
N ALA A 320 8.01 -4.52 20.29
CA ALA A 320 8.61 -3.56 21.23
C ALA A 320 9.54 -2.57 20.50
N ASP A 321 10.30 -3.02 19.51
CA ASP A 321 11.17 -2.15 18.70
C ASP A 321 10.38 -1.15 17.84
N MET A 322 9.19 -1.54 17.35
CA MET A 322 8.27 -0.64 16.65
C MET A 322 7.57 0.33 17.61
N ASP A 323 7.25 -0.09 18.85
CA ASP A 323 6.68 0.80 19.88
C ASP A 323 7.67 1.88 20.35
N ASP A 324 8.94 1.50 20.55
CA ASP A 324 10.08 2.41 20.80
C ASP A 324 10.32 3.41 19.65
N LEU A 325 9.91 3.04 18.43
CA LEU A 325 9.92 3.90 17.25
C LEU A 325 8.55 4.59 17.03
N GLY A 326 7.61 4.46 17.97
CA GLY A 326 6.29 5.05 17.93
C GLY A 326 5.51 4.71 16.66
N TYR A 327 5.55 3.47 16.20
CA TYR A 327 4.80 3.03 15.03
C TYR A 327 3.45 2.41 15.39
N HIS A 328 2.40 2.84 14.71
CA HIS A 328 1.16 2.08 14.57
C HIS A 328 1.45 0.91 13.62
N VAL A 329 1.26 -0.32 14.09
CA VAL A 329 1.50 -1.54 13.29
C VAL A 329 0.17 -2.03 12.72
N ALA A 330 0.03 -1.94 11.40
CA ALA A 330 -1.18 -2.28 10.68
C ALA A 330 -1.08 -3.62 9.93
N TYR A 331 -2.13 -4.42 10.05
CA TYR A 331 -2.38 -5.65 9.31
C TYR A 331 -3.64 -5.44 8.43
N PHE A 332 -4.52 -6.44 8.34
CA PHE A 332 -5.73 -6.43 7.51
C PHE A 332 -6.75 -7.44 8.05
N ASN A 333 -8.01 -7.28 7.65
CA ASN A 333 -9.08 -8.27 7.87
C ASN A 333 -9.70 -8.79 6.56
N VAL A 334 -9.30 -8.22 5.41
CA VAL A 334 -9.61 -8.71 4.06
C VAL A 334 -8.30 -8.87 3.31
N ASP A 335 -7.96 -10.11 2.97
CA ASP A 335 -6.84 -10.45 2.11
C ASP A 335 -7.38 -10.72 0.71
N THR A 336 -6.79 -10.09 -0.30
CA THR A 336 -7.16 -10.28 -1.70
C THR A 336 -6.37 -11.40 -2.37
N ASP A 337 -5.30 -11.92 -1.76
CA ASP A 337 -4.41 -12.93 -2.34
C ASP A 337 -3.89 -12.53 -3.75
N ASP A 338 -3.82 -11.24 -4.04
CA ASP A 338 -3.58 -10.70 -5.39
C ASP A 338 -2.20 -11.04 -5.93
N TYR A 339 -1.19 -11.07 -5.07
CA TYR A 339 0.18 -11.49 -5.39
C TYR A 339 0.28 -12.95 -5.89
N ASN A 340 -0.57 -13.85 -5.38
CA ASN A 340 -0.67 -15.24 -5.87
C ASN A 340 -1.53 -15.38 -7.14
N ASN A 341 -2.27 -14.33 -7.49
CA ASN A 341 -3.26 -14.32 -8.58
C ASN A 341 -3.00 -13.21 -9.61
N ALA A 342 -1.76 -12.71 -9.69
CA ALA A 342 -1.36 -11.53 -10.46
C ALA A 342 -1.40 -11.68 -12.01
N SER A 343 -1.89 -12.80 -12.55
CA SER A 343 -2.08 -13.01 -14.00
C SER A 343 -3.53 -12.80 -14.45
N PRO A 344 -3.78 -12.43 -15.73
CA PRO A 344 -5.13 -12.16 -16.23
C PRO A 344 -6.14 -13.30 -16.03
N HIS A 345 -5.67 -14.55 -16.01
CA HIS A 345 -6.52 -15.74 -15.81
C HIS A 345 -6.74 -16.10 -14.34
N GLN A 346 -5.96 -15.54 -13.41
CA GLN A 346 -6.05 -15.85 -11.97
C GLN A 346 -6.72 -14.75 -11.16
N ILE A 347 -6.60 -13.48 -11.56
CA ILE A 347 -7.06 -12.31 -10.78
C ILE A 347 -8.57 -12.33 -10.46
N GLN A 348 -9.36 -13.10 -11.20
CA GLN A 348 -10.77 -13.33 -10.86
C GLN A 348 -10.93 -13.90 -9.44
N ARG A 349 -10.01 -14.76 -8.97
CA ARG A 349 -10.04 -15.30 -7.60
C ARG A 349 -9.93 -14.22 -6.55
N SER A 350 -9.08 -13.21 -6.76
CA SER A 350 -8.95 -12.05 -5.86
C SER A 350 -10.21 -11.19 -5.83
N LYS A 351 -10.89 -11.06 -6.97
CA LYS A 351 -12.21 -10.43 -7.03
C LYS A 351 -13.26 -11.24 -6.27
N ASP A 352 -13.28 -12.56 -6.44
CA ASP A 352 -14.21 -13.47 -5.77
C ASP A 352 -14.00 -13.46 -4.24
N LEU A 353 -12.73 -13.40 -3.79
CA LEU A 353 -12.36 -13.22 -2.37
C LEU A 353 -12.85 -11.88 -1.82
N PHE A 354 -12.66 -10.78 -2.57
CA PHE A 354 -13.16 -9.46 -2.19
C PHE A 354 -14.70 -9.42 -2.16
N ASP A 355 -15.38 -9.97 -3.15
CA ASP A 355 -16.85 -10.05 -3.19
C ASP A 355 -17.41 -10.90 -2.04
N HIS A 356 -16.72 -11.97 -1.67
CA HIS A 356 -17.07 -12.76 -0.48
C HIS A 356 -16.92 -11.95 0.81
N ALA A 357 -15.86 -11.16 0.95
CA ALA A 357 -15.68 -10.25 2.09
C ALA A 357 -16.76 -9.16 2.12
N MET A 358 -17.05 -8.51 0.98
CA MET A 358 -18.12 -7.52 0.82
C MET A 358 -19.46 -8.06 1.32
N ALA A 359 -19.89 -9.23 0.83
CA ALA A 359 -21.16 -9.86 1.22
C ALA A 359 -21.29 -10.13 2.73
N MET A 360 -20.17 -10.39 3.42
CA MET A 360 -20.15 -10.61 4.87
C MET A 360 -20.13 -9.31 5.68
N HIS A 361 -19.61 -8.23 5.10
CA HIS A 361 -19.44 -6.93 5.76
C HIS A 361 -20.63 -5.99 5.52
N GLU A 362 -21.14 -5.92 4.29
CA GLU A 362 -22.19 -4.99 3.86
C GLU A 362 -23.48 -5.13 4.69
N VAL A 363 -23.88 -6.36 4.99
CA VAL A 363 -25.07 -6.71 5.81
C VAL A 363 -25.06 -6.04 7.19
N THR A 364 -23.89 -5.66 7.71
CA THR A 364 -23.72 -5.11 9.07
C THR A 364 -23.03 -3.75 9.11
N GLY A 365 -22.69 -3.16 7.96
CA GLY A 365 -21.90 -1.92 7.90
C GLY A 365 -20.49 -2.04 8.49
N ARG A 366 -19.95 -3.26 8.62
CA ARG A 366 -18.66 -3.52 9.27
C ARG A 366 -17.52 -3.07 8.36
N PRO A 367 -16.61 -2.20 8.83
CA PRO A 367 -15.58 -1.67 7.96
C PRO A 367 -14.47 -2.68 7.66
N MET A 368 -13.76 -2.42 6.57
CA MET A 368 -12.75 -3.30 6.01
C MET A 368 -11.38 -2.63 5.95
N LEU A 369 -10.35 -3.39 6.23
CA LEU A 369 -8.95 -3.07 6.03
C LEU A 369 -8.40 -4.10 5.06
N VAL A 370 -8.23 -3.67 3.81
CA VAL A 370 -7.97 -4.53 2.64
C VAL A 370 -6.49 -4.43 2.27
N ILE A 371 -5.81 -5.56 2.13
CA ILE A 371 -4.46 -5.63 1.55
C ILE A 371 -4.52 -6.00 0.06
N ALA A 372 -3.71 -5.30 -0.72
CA ALA A 372 -3.35 -5.58 -2.11
C ALA A 372 -1.95 -5.01 -2.37
N HIS A 373 -1.39 -5.20 -3.57
CA HIS A 373 -0.03 -4.76 -3.91
C HIS A 373 -0.02 -4.02 -5.26
N ASP A 374 0.29 -2.73 -5.27
CA ASP A 374 0.26 -1.90 -6.50
C ASP A 374 1.44 -2.15 -7.44
N VAL A 375 2.34 -3.07 -7.07
CA VAL A 375 3.40 -3.59 -7.91
C VAL A 375 2.92 -4.57 -8.98
N HIS A 376 1.65 -5.00 -8.95
CA HIS A 376 1.06 -5.94 -9.89
C HIS A 376 0.07 -5.26 -10.86
N GLU A 377 0.29 -5.46 -12.17
CA GLU A 377 -0.56 -4.93 -13.25
C GLU A 377 -2.05 -5.26 -13.04
N GLN A 378 -2.36 -6.52 -12.76
CA GLN A 378 -3.74 -6.98 -12.58
C GLN A 378 -4.38 -6.45 -11.29
N THR A 379 -3.59 -6.12 -10.26
CA THR A 379 -4.11 -5.45 -9.06
C THR A 379 -4.57 -4.04 -9.38
N VAL A 380 -3.79 -3.29 -10.17
CA VAL A 380 -4.10 -1.92 -10.56
C VAL A 380 -5.26 -1.86 -11.55
N TYR A 381 -5.13 -2.45 -12.73
CA TYR A 381 -6.09 -2.24 -13.82
C TYR A 381 -7.34 -3.13 -13.77
N ASN A 382 -7.37 -4.15 -12.90
CA ASN A 382 -8.43 -5.17 -12.94
C ASN A 382 -9.11 -5.38 -11.57
N LEU A 383 -8.33 -5.68 -10.52
CA LEU A 383 -8.86 -5.85 -9.17
C LEU A 383 -9.34 -4.53 -8.57
N THR A 384 -8.53 -3.46 -8.62
CA THR A 384 -8.90 -2.17 -8.01
C THR A 384 -10.17 -1.57 -8.61
N ILE A 385 -10.30 -1.58 -9.95
CA ILE A 385 -11.51 -1.09 -10.62
C ILE A 385 -12.75 -1.90 -10.18
N HIS A 386 -12.60 -3.23 -10.03
CA HIS A 386 -13.67 -4.08 -9.49
C HIS A 386 -14.00 -3.73 -8.05
N MET A 387 -13.00 -3.60 -7.17
CA MET A 387 -13.20 -3.23 -5.76
C MET A 387 -13.95 -1.90 -5.64
N LEU A 388 -13.45 -0.84 -6.31
CA LEU A 388 -14.06 0.50 -6.27
C LEU A 388 -15.51 0.50 -6.76
N ARG A 389 -15.82 -0.23 -7.84
CA ARG A 389 -17.20 -0.40 -8.32
C ARG A 389 -18.08 -1.08 -7.27
N ARG A 390 -17.60 -2.16 -6.64
CA ARG A 390 -18.36 -2.90 -5.61
C ARG A 390 -18.55 -2.08 -4.33
N LEU A 391 -17.59 -1.25 -3.94
CA LEU A 391 -17.74 -0.28 -2.84
C LEU A 391 -18.82 0.76 -3.13
N TYR A 392 -18.81 1.33 -4.34
CA TYR A 392 -19.84 2.27 -4.80
C TYR A 392 -21.25 1.64 -4.83
N GLU A 393 -21.37 0.40 -5.33
CA GLU A 393 -22.63 -0.34 -5.35
C GLU A 393 -23.18 -0.67 -3.93
N ALA A 394 -22.31 -0.74 -2.93
CA ALA A 394 -22.65 -1.08 -1.54
C ALA A 394 -22.74 0.12 -0.59
N ASP A 395 -22.60 1.36 -1.08
CA ASP A 395 -22.54 2.60 -0.27
C ASP A 395 -21.41 2.60 0.79
N TYR A 396 -20.25 2.01 0.43
CA TYR A 396 -19.03 2.05 1.24
C TYR A 396 -18.06 3.12 0.75
N GLN A 397 -17.47 3.87 1.68
CA GLN A 397 -16.50 4.92 1.37
C GLN A 397 -15.06 4.39 1.41
N ALA A 398 -14.33 4.53 0.30
CA ALA A 398 -12.90 4.26 0.23
C ALA A 398 -12.10 5.44 0.83
N VAL A 399 -11.49 5.23 1.99
CA VAL A 399 -10.83 6.25 2.81
C VAL A 399 -9.39 5.86 3.13
N THR A 400 -8.60 6.80 3.67
CA THR A 400 -7.27 6.46 4.23
C THR A 400 -7.41 5.59 5.49
N LEU A 401 -6.36 4.85 5.87
CA LEU A 401 -6.34 4.04 7.08
C LEU A 401 -6.53 4.90 8.34
N GLY A 402 -5.91 6.07 8.38
CA GLY A 402 -6.11 7.05 9.45
C GLY A 402 -7.57 7.46 9.61
N GLU A 403 -8.25 7.86 8.52
CA GLU A 403 -9.69 8.16 8.52
C GLU A 403 -10.54 6.95 8.92
N CYS A 404 -10.20 5.75 8.44
CA CYS A 404 -10.86 4.49 8.78
C CYS A 404 -10.77 4.15 10.28
N LEU A 405 -9.73 4.66 10.96
CA LEU A 405 -9.48 4.54 12.39
C LEU A 405 -9.93 5.76 13.23
N GLY A 406 -10.38 6.84 12.58
CA GLY A 406 -10.72 8.10 13.24
C GLY A 406 -9.52 8.94 13.71
N ASP A 407 -8.32 8.68 13.19
CA ASP A 407 -7.10 9.42 13.50
C ASP A 407 -6.98 10.67 12.62
N PRO A 408 -6.83 11.89 13.18
CA PRO A 408 -6.69 13.09 12.36
C PRO A 408 -5.37 13.09 11.55
N PRO A 409 -5.35 13.67 10.33
CA PRO A 409 -4.15 13.72 9.48
C PRO A 409 -2.88 14.34 10.09
N THR A 410 -3.01 15.07 11.21
CA THR A 410 -1.91 15.56 12.03
C THR A 410 -1.03 14.45 12.61
N ASN A 411 -1.62 13.28 12.87
CA ASN A 411 -1.00 12.20 13.63
C ASN A 411 -0.32 11.17 12.71
N TRP A 412 -0.64 11.17 11.42
CA TRP A 412 -0.14 10.19 10.44
C TRP A 412 1.35 10.38 10.11
N TYR A 413 1.91 11.56 10.40
CA TYR A 413 3.28 11.92 10.05
C TYR A 413 3.97 12.72 11.15
N ARG A 414 5.30 12.63 11.18
CA ARG A 414 6.19 13.50 11.97
C ARG A 414 6.80 14.53 11.03
N PHE A 415 6.39 15.79 11.18
CA PHE A 415 6.91 16.91 10.40
C PHE A 415 8.19 17.45 11.03
N MET A 416 9.21 17.70 10.22
CA MET A 416 10.49 18.28 10.70
C MET A 416 10.40 19.79 10.96
N ASN A 417 9.37 20.44 10.42
CA ASN A 417 9.04 21.83 10.70
C ASN A 417 7.51 21.93 10.79
N GLU A 418 6.98 22.38 11.93
CA GLU A 418 5.54 22.57 12.14
C GLU A 418 4.92 23.55 11.12
N SER A 419 5.71 24.49 10.58
CA SER A 419 5.28 25.41 9.51
C SER A 419 5.13 24.73 8.15
N ALA A 420 5.64 23.50 8.00
CA ALA A 420 5.53 22.68 6.80
C ALA A 420 4.48 21.55 6.94
N ALA A 421 3.71 21.53 8.02
CA ALA A 421 2.60 20.60 8.26
C ALA A 421 1.37 20.92 7.37
N LEU A 422 1.56 20.83 6.06
CA LEU A 422 0.48 20.82 5.07
C LEU A 422 0.00 19.38 4.94
N TYR A 423 -1.17 19.07 5.49
CA TYR A 423 -1.73 17.70 5.48
C TYR A 423 -2.01 17.19 4.06
N PRO A 424 -2.10 15.86 3.86
CA PRO A 424 -2.52 15.29 2.58
C PRO A 424 -3.80 15.95 2.07
N GLY A 425 -3.87 16.26 0.77
CA GLY A 425 -5.03 16.92 0.15
C GLY A 425 -5.26 18.39 0.56
N LYS A 426 -4.43 18.98 1.42
CA LYS A 426 -4.45 20.41 1.78
C LYS A 426 -3.10 21.06 1.48
N THR A 427 -2.75 21.12 0.20
CA THR A 427 -1.68 22.00 -0.26
C THR A 427 -2.03 23.45 0.07
N ASN A 428 -1.08 24.18 0.64
CA ASN A 428 -1.08 25.63 0.50
C ASN A 428 -0.78 25.91 -0.99
N PRO A 429 -1.65 26.59 -1.75
CA PRO A 429 -1.46 26.78 -3.20
C PRO A 429 -0.15 27.48 -3.58
N ASP A 430 0.52 28.15 -2.63
CA ASP A 430 1.72 28.93 -2.88
C ASP A 430 3.04 28.14 -2.79
N THR A 431 3.09 26.89 -2.28
CA THR A 431 4.38 26.20 -2.02
C THR A 431 5.08 25.60 -3.24
N TYR A 432 4.41 25.51 -4.39
CA TYR A 432 5.01 25.07 -5.67
C TYR A 432 4.75 26.02 -6.84
N ARG A 433 4.27 27.23 -6.53
CA ARG A 433 3.88 28.23 -7.53
C ARG A 433 5.10 28.94 -8.11
N ARG A 434 5.34 28.80 -9.43
CA ARG A 434 6.25 29.74 -10.12
C ARG A 434 5.67 31.16 -9.99
N PRO A 435 6.45 32.19 -9.61
CA PRO A 435 5.91 33.53 -9.38
C PRO A 435 5.12 34.07 -10.58
N GLY A 436 3.79 34.10 -10.46
CA GLY A 436 2.85 34.59 -11.49
C GLY A 436 1.82 33.59 -12.02
N GLU A 437 1.96 32.29 -11.77
CA GLU A 437 1.12 31.23 -12.35
C GLU A 437 -0.15 30.97 -11.52
N LYS A 438 -1.35 30.89 -12.10
CA LYS A 438 -2.61 30.81 -11.30
C LYS A 438 -2.88 29.39 -10.76
N PRO A 439 -3.47 29.23 -9.55
CA PRO A 439 -3.88 27.93 -9.03
C PRO A 439 -4.96 27.27 -9.91
N ILE A 440 -4.95 25.94 -9.96
CA ILE A 440 -5.91 25.15 -10.75
C ILE A 440 -7.31 25.25 -10.14
N SER A 441 -8.33 25.38 -10.99
CA SER A 441 -9.74 25.43 -10.60
C SER A 441 -10.24 24.09 -10.05
N ASN A 442 -10.79 24.12 -8.84
CA ASN A 442 -11.37 22.97 -8.15
C ASN A 442 -12.91 22.99 -8.11
N ASP A 443 -13.54 24.12 -8.44
CA ASP A 443 -15.00 24.34 -8.46
C ASP A 443 -15.57 24.63 -9.86
N GLY A 444 -14.71 24.68 -10.88
CA GLY A 444 -15.07 24.98 -12.26
C GLY A 444 -15.04 26.46 -12.62
N THR A 445 -14.72 27.36 -11.68
CA THR A 445 -14.56 28.80 -11.93
C THR A 445 -13.15 29.16 -12.39
N CYS A 446 -13.00 30.21 -13.19
CA CYS A 446 -11.70 30.64 -13.72
C CYS A 446 -11.67 32.14 -14.04
N GLY A 447 -10.46 32.66 -14.26
CA GLY A 447 -10.25 34.05 -14.64
C GLY A 447 -9.09 34.65 -13.87
N ASN A 448 -9.32 35.68 -13.06
CA ASN A 448 -8.24 36.34 -12.31
C ASN A 448 -7.62 35.46 -11.23
N GLU A 449 -8.43 34.62 -10.56
CA GLU A 449 -8.02 33.88 -9.37
C GLU A 449 -7.56 32.44 -9.68
N TYR A 450 -8.20 31.76 -10.65
CA TYR A 450 -7.95 30.35 -10.98
C TYR A 450 -7.71 30.12 -12.49
N THR A 451 -6.99 29.04 -12.82
CA THR A 451 -6.78 28.53 -14.19
C THR A 451 -7.51 27.22 -14.44
N CYS A 452 -7.93 27.01 -15.69
CA CYS A 452 -8.53 25.77 -16.18
C CYS A 452 -7.48 24.76 -16.67
N SER A 453 -6.26 25.19 -17.00
CA SER A 453 -5.18 24.26 -17.38
C SER A 453 -4.88 23.28 -16.25
N GLY A 454 -5.12 21.98 -16.49
CA GLY A 454 -5.02 20.92 -15.48
C GLY A 454 -6.27 20.70 -14.62
N SER A 455 -7.38 21.41 -14.88
CA SER A 455 -8.64 21.22 -14.15
C SER A 455 -9.51 20.10 -14.73
N LYS A 456 -10.18 19.33 -13.86
CA LYS A 456 -11.13 18.27 -14.24
C LYS A 456 -12.33 18.75 -15.05
N PHE A 457 -12.65 20.04 -15.01
CA PHE A 457 -13.77 20.65 -15.73
C PHE A 457 -13.44 20.97 -17.20
N GLY A 458 -12.18 20.82 -17.61
CA GLY A 458 -11.69 21.15 -18.95
C GLY A 458 -10.72 22.31 -18.94
N LYS A 459 -9.94 22.44 -20.02
CA LYS A 459 -8.70 23.24 -20.05
C LYS A 459 -8.85 24.69 -20.51
N CYS A 460 -10.00 25.06 -21.04
CA CYS A 460 -10.28 26.40 -21.57
C CYS A 460 -11.11 27.21 -20.57
N CYS A 461 -10.80 28.50 -20.40
CA CYS A 461 -11.57 29.40 -19.55
C CYS A 461 -12.47 30.30 -20.39
N SER A 462 -13.80 30.16 -20.26
CA SER A 462 -14.77 30.91 -21.04
C SER A 462 -14.77 32.42 -20.71
N ALA A 463 -15.40 33.21 -21.58
CA ALA A 463 -15.64 34.65 -21.35
C ALA A 463 -16.45 34.92 -20.05
N HIS A 464 -17.16 33.91 -19.55
CA HIS A 464 -17.99 33.99 -18.35
C HIS A 464 -17.29 33.51 -17.08
N GLY A 465 -16.02 33.07 -17.17
CA GLY A 465 -15.24 32.63 -16.01
C GLY A 465 -15.53 31.21 -15.56
N PHE A 466 -15.83 30.31 -16.51
CA PHE A 466 -16.02 28.88 -16.25
C PHE A 466 -15.13 28.01 -17.13
N CYS A 467 -14.68 26.88 -16.58
CA CYS A 467 -13.84 25.90 -17.25
C CYS A 467 -14.63 24.94 -18.15
N GLY A 468 -14.06 24.60 -19.30
CA GLY A 468 -14.65 23.66 -20.26
C GLY A 468 -13.70 23.26 -21.38
N ASN A 469 -14.14 22.31 -22.21
CA ASN A 469 -13.41 21.86 -23.42
C ASN A 469 -14.17 22.16 -24.74
N ALA A 470 -15.39 22.71 -24.65
CA ALA A 470 -16.24 23.02 -25.81
C ALA A 470 -15.84 24.34 -26.50
N SER A 471 -16.35 24.57 -27.72
CA SER A 471 -16.19 25.83 -28.49
C SER A 471 -16.42 27.07 -27.64
N ASP A 472 -17.52 27.07 -26.88
CA ASP A 472 -18.02 28.20 -26.09
C ASP A 472 -17.09 28.57 -24.91
N HIS A 473 -16.12 27.70 -24.63
CA HIS A 473 -15.09 27.89 -23.60
C HIS A 473 -13.71 28.14 -24.21
N CYS A 474 -13.41 27.53 -25.36
CA CYS A 474 -12.10 27.55 -26.00
C CYS A 474 -11.94 28.59 -27.11
N GLU A 475 -13.01 29.20 -27.62
CA GLU A 475 -12.99 30.04 -28.82
C GLU A 475 -13.23 31.53 -28.48
N LEU A 476 -14.32 32.14 -28.95
CA LEU A 476 -14.49 33.59 -28.86
C LEU A 476 -14.65 34.05 -27.40
N GLY A 477 -13.70 34.88 -26.95
CA GLY A 477 -13.68 35.41 -25.58
C GLY A 477 -13.05 34.47 -24.54
N CYS A 478 -12.42 33.37 -24.98
CA CYS A 478 -11.61 32.54 -24.09
C CYS A 478 -10.48 33.36 -23.43
N GLN A 479 -10.25 33.15 -22.14
CA GLN A 479 -9.29 33.89 -21.33
C GLN A 479 -7.92 33.21 -21.32
N GLU A 480 -7.03 33.59 -22.25
CA GLU A 480 -5.68 33.01 -22.40
C GLU A 480 -4.83 33.06 -21.11
N SER A 481 -5.10 34.02 -20.22
CA SER A 481 -4.40 34.11 -18.92
C SER A 481 -4.88 33.09 -17.87
N ALA A 482 -5.87 32.26 -18.21
CA ALA A 482 -6.55 31.33 -17.30
C ALA A 482 -6.98 30.01 -17.98
N GLY A 483 -6.55 29.74 -19.22
CA GLY A 483 -6.85 28.49 -19.93
C GLY A 483 -6.29 28.45 -21.35
N GLU A 484 -6.31 27.26 -21.94
CA GLU A 484 -5.74 26.97 -23.27
C GLU A 484 -6.72 27.31 -24.41
N CYS A 485 -6.72 28.57 -24.85
CA CYS A 485 -7.59 29.01 -25.93
C CYS A 485 -7.14 28.51 -27.32
N ARG A 486 -8.12 28.25 -28.19
CA ARG A 486 -7.89 27.92 -29.60
C ARG A 486 -7.68 29.21 -30.39
N ALA A 487 -6.57 29.29 -31.13
CA ALA A 487 -6.22 30.46 -31.93
C ALA A 487 -7.29 30.76 -33.00
N GLN A 488 -7.85 31.97 -32.97
CA GLN A 488 -8.81 32.41 -33.97
C GLN A 488 -8.11 32.84 -35.27
N LEU A 489 -8.44 32.17 -36.38
CA LEU A 489 -8.11 32.62 -37.74
C LEU A 489 -8.97 33.85 -38.09
N GLY A 490 -8.56 35.05 -37.67
CA GLY A 490 -9.37 36.25 -37.89
C GLY A 490 -8.73 37.60 -37.54
N SER A 491 -7.74 38.05 -38.30
CA SER A 491 -7.35 39.48 -38.32
C SER A 491 -6.70 39.91 -39.64
N ILE A 492 -7.51 40.45 -40.55
CA ILE A 492 -7.07 41.44 -41.54
C ILE A 492 -7.90 42.71 -41.30
N ASP A 493 -7.20 43.82 -41.09
CA ASP A 493 -7.75 45.11 -40.63
C ASP A 493 -8.86 45.70 -41.51
N ILE A 494 -9.98 46.09 -40.87
CA ILE A 494 -10.76 47.25 -41.31
C ILE A 494 -11.23 48.07 -40.08
N LEU A 495 -10.60 49.23 -39.84
CA LEU A 495 -11.21 50.53 -39.46
C LEU A 495 -10.26 51.47 -38.66
N LYS A 496 -9.32 52.12 -39.34
CA LYS A 496 -8.80 53.44 -38.91
C LYS A 496 -8.87 54.48 -40.03
N LYS A 497 -10.09 54.97 -40.31
CA LYS A 497 -10.30 56.23 -41.02
C LYS A 497 -10.03 57.41 -40.07
N LYS A 498 -8.82 57.99 -40.11
CA LYS A 498 -8.63 59.41 -39.75
C LYS A 498 -8.26 60.22 -40.98
N LYS A 499 -9.08 61.25 -41.25
CA LYS A 499 -8.90 62.21 -42.34
C LYS A 499 -7.56 62.92 -42.17
N HIS A 500 -6.76 63.04 -43.24
CA HIS A 500 -6.14 64.33 -43.56
C HIS A 500 -6.06 64.53 -45.08
N LYS A 501 -6.28 65.77 -45.48
CA LYS A 501 -6.40 66.27 -46.86
C LYS A 501 -4.99 66.65 -47.32
N HIS A 502 -4.52 66.25 -48.51
CA HIS A 502 -3.92 67.17 -49.51
C HIS A 502 -3.33 66.48 -50.78
N LYS A 503 -3.94 66.83 -51.92
CA LYS A 503 -3.34 67.20 -53.23
C LYS A 503 -2.25 66.34 -53.92
N HIS A 504 -2.56 66.02 -55.19
CA HIS A 504 -1.66 65.79 -56.35
C HIS A 504 -0.86 64.45 -56.34
N LYS A 505 -0.55 63.81 -57.48
CA LYS A 505 -0.78 64.13 -58.92
C LYS A 505 -0.63 62.86 -59.78
N HIS A 506 -1.46 62.71 -60.84
CA HIS A 506 -1.23 61.86 -62.03
C HIS A 506 -1.05 60.34 -61.78
N LYS A 507 -1.18 59.39 -62.72
CA LYS A 507 -1.78 59.21 -64.07
C LYS A 507 -1.71 57.66 -64.24
N HIS A 508 -2.69 56.90 -64.71
CA HIS A 508 -3.28 56.91 -66.04
C HIS A 508 -4.42 55.85 -66.10
N LYS A 509 -5.44 56.07 -66.96
CA LYS A 509 -6.07 55.14 -67.93
C LYS A 509 -6.16 53.63 -67.58
N HIS A 510 -7.27 52.93 -67.83
CA HIS A 510 -8.45 53.16 -68.68
C HIS A 510 -9.71 52.51 -68.04
N LYS A 511 -10.89 53.13 -68.11
CA LYS A 511 -12.08 52.71 -68.90
C LYS A 511 -12.42 51.19 -68.80
N ASN A 512 -13.68 50.77 -68.59
CA ASN A 512 -14.95 51.51 -68.67
C ASN A 512 -16.10 50.67 -68.08
N LYS A 513 -17.11 51.35 -67.51
CA LYS A 513 -18.56 51.01 -67.59
C LYS A 513 -19.05 49.69 -66.96
N ASP A 514 -20.30 49.60 -66.50
CA ASP A 514 -21.37 50.60 -66.34
C ASP A 514 -22.33 50.08 -65.26
N LYS A 515 -22.83 50.96 -64.37
CA LYS A 515 -24.21 50.99 -63.84
C LYS A 515 -24.73 49.78 -63.04
N ASP A 516 -25.80 49.89 -62.26
CA ASP A 516 -26.35 51.03 -61.50
C ASP A 516 -27.04 50.43 -60.26
N LYS A 517 -26.82 51.07 -59.11
CA LYS A 517 -27.81 51.48 -58.10
C LYS A 517 -28.98 50.59 -57.65
N HIS A 518 -29.15 50.70 -56.33
CA HIS A 518 -30.37 50.58 -55.51
C HIS A 518 -30.78 49.15 -55.15
N SER A 519 -30.92 48.75 -53.87
CA SER A 519 -31.23 49.44 -52.59
C SER A 519 -32.72 49.57 -52.25
N CYS A 520 -33.20 48.51 -51.57
CA CYS A 520 -34.01 48.55 -50.33
C CYS A 520 -35.52 48.86 -50.37
N ASN A 521 -36.18 48.27 -49.35
CA ASN A 521 -37.54 48.46 -48.85
C ASN A 521 -38.65 47.82 -49.72
N TYR A 522 -39.71 47.24 -49.16
CA TYR A 522 -40.44 47.62 -47.94
C TYR A 522 -40.85 46.45 -47.01
N ASP A 523 -41.23 46.81 -45.78
CA ASP A 523 -42.00 46.01 -44.83
C ASP A 523 -43.47 45.83 -45.28
N GLU A 524 -44.15 44.76 -44.81
CA GLU A 524 -45.53 44.71 -44.25
C GLU A 524 -46.12 43.28 -44.29
N ASP A 525 -46.60 42.85 -43.12
CA ASP A 525 -47.73 41.95 -42.76
C ASP A 525 -48.31 40.91 -43.75
N MET A 526 -48.61 39.69 -43.23
CA MET A 526 -49.98 39.18 -42.98
C MET A 526 -50.03 37.64 -42.87
N ASP A 527 -50.81 37.11 -41.91
CA ASP A 527 -51.06 35.67 -41.71
C ASP A 527 -51.92 35.05 -42.84
N CYS A 528 -51.71 33.76 -43.14
CA CYS A 528 -52.71 32.86 -43.72
C CYS A 528 -52.38 31.38 -43.38
N GLU A 529 -53.35 30.66 -42.81
CA GLU A 529 -53.37 29.19 -42.76
C GLU A 529 -53.94 28.62 -44.07
N GLU A 530 -53.54 27.41 -44.47
CA GLU A 530 -54.40 26.23 -44.73
C GLU A 530 -53.72 25.18 -45.63
N ASP A 531 -54.10 23.91 -45.43
CA ASP A 531 -53.54 22.71 -46.06
C ASP A 531 -54.09 22.40 -47.47
N TYR A 532 -53.34 21.55 -48.20
CA TYR A 532 -53.77 20.35 -48.96
C TYR A 532 -53.15 20.18 -50.36
N ASP A 533 -52.56 18.99 -50.56
CA ASP A 533 -52.48 18.13 -51.76
C ASP A 533 -52.12 18.73 -53.16
N ARG A 534 -51.57 18.00 -54.13
CA ARG A 534 -50.80 16.73 -54.26
C ARG A 534 -50.59 16.55 -55.79
N ASP A 535 -49.42 16.13 -56.25
CA ASP A 535 -49.18 15.31 -57.47
C ASP A 535 -47.67 14.97 -57.53
N TRP A 536 -47.24 13.69 -57.44
CA TRP A 536 -47.09 12.68 -58.52
C TRP A 536 -46.15 13.19 -59.66
N GLU A 537 -45.10 12.50 -60.11
CA GLU A 537 -44.92 11.04 -60.28
C GLU A 537 -43.43 10.60 -60.52
N HIS A 538 -43.18 9.28 -60.42
CA HIS A 538 -42.03 8.47 -60.90
C HIS A 538 -40.67 8.37 -60.14
N ASP A 539 -40.59 7.31 -59.31
CA ASP A 539 -39.68 6.13 -59.38
C ASP A 539 -38.15 6.24 -59.30
N TYR A 540 -37.55 5.51 -58.34
CA TYR A 540 -37.03 4.15 -58.59
C TYR A 540 -36.93 3.35 -57.28
N GLU A 541 -37.42 2.10 -57.28
CA GLU A 541 -37.24 1.12 -56.21
C GLU A 541 -35.94 0.31 -56.41
N GLU A 542 -35.29 -0.14 -55.34
CA GLU A 542 -34.97 -1.57 -55.18
C GLU A 542 -34.66 -1.94 -53.71
N SER A 543 -34.95 -3.18 -53.36
CA SER A 543 -35.01 -3.76 -52.00
C SER A 543 -34.13 -5.02 -51.87
N TYR A 544 -34.29 -5.74 -50.73
CA TYR A 544 -33.80 -7.10 -50.41
C TYR A 544 -32.34 -7.22 -49.92
N GLU A 545 -32.01 -8.02 -48.89
CA GLU A 545 -32.80 -8.58 -47.77
C GLU A 545 -31.85 -8.90 -46.58
N ASP A 546 -32.25 -9.74 -45.61
CA ASP A 546 -31.38 -10.32 -44.56
C ASP A 546 -30.51 -11.47 -45.12
N ASP A 547 -29.39 -11.79 -44.43
CA ASP A 547 -28.80 -13.14 -44.45
C ASP A 547 -28.01 -13.40 -43.14
N GLU A 548 -28.44 -14.41 -42.37
CA GLU A 548 -27.58 -15.16 -41.44
C GLU A 548 -26.84 -16.22 -42.25
N ASP A 549 -25.57 -16.51 -41.95
CA ASP A 549 -25.11 -17.91 -41.83
C ASP A 549 -23.68 -18.02 -41.30
N GLY A 550 -23.36 -19.17 -40.70
CA GLY A 550 -22.05 -19.47 -40.12
C GLY A 550 -21.03 -20.02 -41.12
N MET A 551 -19.75 -20.00 -40.73
CA MET A 551 -18.67 -20.75 -41.39
C MET A 551 -18.10 -21.78 -40.42
N GLU A 552 -18.52 -23.03 -40.60
CA GLU A 552 -17.63 -24.18 -40.43
C GLU A 552 -16.95 -24.43 -41.78
N ASP A 553 -15.66 -24.78 -41.80
CA ASP A 553 -15.02 -25.46 -42.92
C ASP A 553 -13.97 -26.44 -42.35
N GLU A 554 -14.10 -27.70 -42.74
CA GLU A 554 -13.26 -28.85 -42.36
C GLU A 554 -12.36 -29.26 -43.56
N TYR A 555 -11.66 -30.39 -43.45
CA TYR A 555 -10.73 -31.01 -44.43
C TYR A 555 -9.29 -30.43 -44.39
N ASP A 556 -8.22 -31.23 -44.44
CA ASP A 556 -8.09 -32.64 -44.88
C ASP A 556 -7.44 -33.58 -43.84
N ASP A 557 -7.84 -34.86 -43.91
CA ASP A 557 -7.16 -36.02 -43.31
C ASP A 557 -5.80 -36.31 -43.95
N TYR A 558 -4.86 -36.84 -43.16
CA TYR A 558 -3.78 -37.69 -43.65
C TYR A 558 -3.55 -38.86 -42.69
N ASP A 559 -3.94 -40.06 -43.11
CA ASP A 559 -3.73 -41.31 -42.39
C ASP A 559 -2.81 -42.24 -43.21
N GLY A 560 -2.01 -43.06 -42.51
CA GLY A 560 -1.18 -44.12 -43.10
C GLY A 560 0.29 -44.14 -42.68
N GLY A 561 0.65 -45.02 -41.74
CA GLY A 561 2.04 -45.37 -41.43
C GLY A 561 2.21 -46.14 -40.12
N ASP A 562 2.06 -47.46 -40.15
CA ASP A 562 2.24 -48.39 -39.03
C ASP A 562 3.72 -48.81 -38.83
N ASP A 563 3.97 -49.66 -37.82
CA ASP A 563 5.18 -50.46 -37.52
C ASP A 563 6.38 -49.82 -36.76
N GLY A 564 6.72 -50.40 -35.58
CA GLY A 564 8.12 -50.78 -35.27
C GLY A 564 8.83 -50.27 -33.99
N ASP A 565 8.49 -50.86 -32.84
CA ASP A 565 9.34 -51.49 -31.79
C ASP A 565 10.78 -51.03 -31.39
N GLU A 566 11.16 -51.49 -30.17
CA GLU A 566 12.50 -51.63 -29.53
C GLU A 566 13.17 -50.33 -28.96
N GLU A 567 13.35 -50.24 -27.63
CA GLU A 567 14.55 -50.62 -26.83
C GLU A 567 15.76 -49.68 -27.13
N ASP A 568 16.43 -49.05 -26.15
CA ASP A 568 17.08 -49.63 -24.97
C ASP A 568 16.93 -48.79 -23.68
N GLY A 569 17.20 -49.41 -22.53
CA GLY A 569 17.48 -48.72 -21.27
C GLY A 569 18.79 -49.18 -20.63
N ASP A 570 19.39 -48.31 -19.80
CA ASP A 570 20.27 -48.65 -18.67
C ASP A 570 20.35 -47.44 -17.70
#